data_AF-A0A183DLS5-F1
#
_entry.id   AF-A0A183DLS5-F1
#
_cell.length_a   1.000
_cell.length_b   1.000
_cell.length_c   1.000
_cell.angle_alpha   90.00
_cell.angle_beta   90.00
_cell.angle_gamma   90.00
#
_symmetry.space_group_name_H-M   'P 1'
#
loop_
_entity.id
_entity.type
_entity.pdbx_description
1 polymer ?
#
loop_
_entity_poly.entity_id
_entity_poly.type
_entity_poly.pdbx_seq_one_letter_code
_entity_poly.pdbx_strand_id
1 'polypeptide(L)'
;LRSAIGKTNLLLDKKLATFDDLVQKHLNQGAHDPQRVLLDDLAGYWALISMQLDQLEEEFREISLLRENNWIQQTSPSGAADTNSAEVKHGRAVCPPVANGERLSPEPHSTQSSATIPTRREKKLVKTRK
;
A
#
# COMPACT_ATOMS: atom_id res chain seq x y z
N LEU A 1 -3.06 -13.21 -17.97
CA LEU A 1 -4.07 -12.23 -18.44
C LEU A 1 -4.80 -11.48 -17.32
N ARG A 2 -5.58 -12.14 -16.42
CA ARG A 2 -6.33 -11.43 -15.34
C ARG A 2 -5.43 -10.58 -14.44
N SER A 3 -4.24 -11.07 -14.10
CA SER A 3 -3.26 -10.33 -13.30
C SER A 3 -2.79 -9.06 -13.99
N ALA A 4 -2.35 -9.15 -15.26
CA ALA A 4 -1.95 -7.99 -16.07
C ALA A 4 -3.06 -6.94 -16.16
N ILE A 5 -4.31 -7.36 -16.44
CA ILE A 5 -5.48 -6.46 -16.45
C ILE A 5 -5.68 -5.79 -15.09
N GLY A 6 -5.60 -6.55 -14.00
CA GLY A 6 -5.73 -6.01 -12.65
C GLY A 6 -4.65 -4.97 -12.33
N LYS A 7 -3.40 -5.23 -12.73
CA LYS A 7 -2.28 -4.29 -12.58
C LYS A 7 -2.51 -3.02 -13.40
N THR A 8 -2.95 -3.13 -14.65
CA THR A 8 -3.30 -1.97 -15.48
C THR A 8 -4.40 -1.13 -14.84
N ASN A 9 -5.49 -1.77 -14.40
CA ASN A 9 -6.59 -1.04 -13.76
C ASN A 9 -6.12 -0.37 -12.47
N LEU A 10 -5.28 -1.02 -11.67
CA LEU A 10 -4.71 -0.41 -10.47
C LEU A 10 -3.83 0.80 -10.80
N LEU A 11 -3.02 0.73 -11.87
CA LEU A 11 -2.22 1.85 -12.34
C LEU A 11 -3.11 3.02 -12.77
N LEU A 12 -4.14 2.76 -13.56
CA LEU A 12 -5.09 3.79 -14.05
C LEU A 12 -5.89 4.40 -12.90
N ASP A 13 -6.58 3.57 -12.11
CA ASP A 13 -7.56 4.04 -11.11
C ASP A 13 -6.90 4.58 -9.85
N LYS A 14 -5.65 4.22 -9.56
CA LYS A 14 -4.95 4.65 -8.34
C LYS A 14 -3.78 5.55 -8.64
N LYS A 15 -2.81 5.07 -9.42
CA LYS A 15 -1.54 5.81 -9.61
C LYS A 15 -1.77 7.06 -10.45
N LEU A 16 -2.45 6.96 -11.58
CA LEU A 16 -2.76 8.14 -12.40
C LEU A 16 -3.73 9.09 -11.69
N ALA A 17 -4.74 8.58 -10.97
CA ALA A 17 -5.63 9.42 -10.16
C ALA A 17 -4.86 10.20 -9.07
N THR A 18 -3.87 9.56 -8.43
CA THR A 18 -3.01 10.23 -7.44
C THR A 18 -2.11 11.27 -8.10
N PHE A 19 -1.58 10.98 -9.30
CA PHE A 19 -0.77 11.93 -10.04
C PHE A 19 -1.58 13.16 -10.47
N ASP A 20 -2.82 12.98 -10.91
CA ASP A 20 -3.71 14.10 -11.24
C ASP A 20 -3.96 15.00 -10.02
N ASP A 21 -4.28 14.41 -8.87
CA ASP A 21 -4.41 15.16 -7.60
C ASP A 21 -3.11 15.90 -7.23
N LEU A 22 -1.95 15.29 -7.45
CA LEU A 22 -0.64 15.91 -7.21
C LEU A 22 -0.39 17.11 -8.13
N VAL A 23 -0.74 16.99 -9.42
CA VAL A 23 -0.66 18.08 -10.40
C VAL A 23 -1.62 19.21 -10.02
N GLN A 24 -2.85 18.90 -9.64
CA GLN A 24 -3.83 19.89 -9.20
C GLN A 24 -3.35 20.65 -7.95
N LYS A 25 -2.74 19.95 -6.98
CA LYS A 25 -2.13 20.57 -5.81
C LYS A 25 -1.00 21.52 -6.19
N HIS A 26 -0.12 21.10 -7.11
CA HIS A 26 0.97 21.95 -7.60
C HIS A 26 0.46 23.23 -8.29
N LEU A 27 -0.63 23.14 -9.07
CA LEU A 27 -1.20 24.27 -9.79
C LEU A 27 -1.97 25.24 -8.89
N ASN A 28 -2.64 24.73 -7.86
CA ASN A 28 -3.52 25.51 -6.98
C ASN A 28 -2.87 25.92 -5.65
N GLN A 29 -1.57 25.68 -5.47
CA GLN A 29 -0.86 25.96 -4.23
C GLN A 29 -0.85 27.45 -3.87
N GLY A 30 -1.23 27.76 -2.63
CA GLY A 30 -1.09 29.11 -2.08
C GLY A 30 0.36 29.43 -1.73
N ALA A 31 0.73 30.72 -1.74
CA ALA A 31 2.10 31.17 -1.42
C ALA A 31 2.59 30.77 -0.01
N HIS A 32 1.68 30.39 0.89
CA HIS A 32 1.94 30.05 2.29
C HIS A 32 1.62 28.60 2.64
N ASP A 33 1.39 27.73 1.66
CA ASP A 33 1.11 26.32 1.95
C ASP A 33 2.35 25.64 2.54
N PRO A 34 2.24 25.00 3.73
CA PRO A 34 3.36 24.33 4.37
C PRO A 34 3.80 23.06 3.62
N GLN A 35 2.94 22.49 2.79
CA GLN A 35 3.23 21.34 1.94
C GLN A 35 3.12 21.72 0.47
N ARG A 36 4.12 22.45 0.00
CA ARG A 36 4.23 22.85 -1.41
C ARG A 36 4.66 21.66 -2.25
N VAL A 37 3.90 21.35 -3.30
CA VAL A 37 4.31 20.35 -4.30
C VAL A 37 5.29 21.03 -5.26
N LEU A 38 6.46 20.43 -5.46
CA LEU A 38 7.49 20.91 -6.37
C LEU A 38 7.40 20.20 -7.73
N LEU A 39 8.03 20.80 -8.75
CA LEU A 39 8.16 20.14 -10.05
C LEU A 39 8.92 18.82 -9.94
N ASP A 40 9.91 18.75 -9.04
CA ASP A 40 10.68 17.53 -8.78
C ASP A 40 9.80 16.40 -8.20
N ASP A 41 8.79 16.74 -7.39
CA ASP A 41 7.83 15.76 -6.86
C ASP A 41 6.99 15.16 -7.99
N LEU A 42 6.53 16.00 -8.92
CA LEU A 42 5.79 15.56 -10.10
C LEU A 42 6.66 14.68 -11.01
N ALA A 43 7.90 15.11 -11.27
CA ALA A 43 8.84 14.37 -12.09
C ALA A 43 9.17 13.00 -11.48
N GLY A 44 9.42 12.96 -10.16
CA GLY A 44 9.67 11.73 -9.43
C GLY A 44 8.48 10.77 -9.46
N TYR A 45 7.26 11.28 -9.24
CA TYR A 45 6.07 10.45 -9.30
C TYR A 45 5.78 9.93 -10.73
N TRP A 46 6.02 10.75 -11.74
CA TRP A 46 5.89 10.33 -13.14
C TRP A 46 6.90 9.25 -13.53
N ALA A 47 8.14 9.33 -13.04
CA ALA A 47 9.13 8.28 -13.26
C ALA A 47 8.68 6.93 -12.70
N LEU A 48 8.01 6.92 -11.55
CA LEU A 48 7.42 5.70 -10.98
C LEU A 48 6.31 5.12 -11.87
N ILE A 49 5.39 5.96 -12.36
CA ILE A 49 4.34 5.52 -13.30
C ILE A 49 4.95 4.97 -14.58
N SER A 50 5.94 5.67 -15.14
CA SER A 50 6.61 5.29 -16.38
C SER A 50 7.25 3.91 -16.27
N MET A 51 7.98 3.65 -15.18
CA MET A 51 8.56 2.32 -14.92
C MET A 51 7.51 1.22 -14.84
N GLN A 52 6.34 1.49 -14.25
CA GLN A 52 5.25 0.52 -14.20
C GLN A 52 4.58 0.30 -15.56
N LEU A 53 4.51 1.33 -16.42
CA LEU A 53 4.03 1.20 -17.79
C LEU A 53 4.96 0.30 -18.61
N ASP A 54 6.28 0.49 -18.50
CA ASP A 54 7.26 -0.34 -19.22
C ASP A 54 7.11 -1.82 -18.85
N GLN A 55 6.95 -2.12 -17.56
CA GLN A 55 6.71 -3.48 -17.07
C GLN A 55 5.40 -4.09 -17.61
N LEU A 56 4.32 -3.28 -17.66
CA LEU A 56 3.05 -3.74 -18.22
C LEU A 56 3.19 -4.01 -19.72
N GLU A 57 3.88 -3.15 -20.47
CA GLU A 57 4.11 -3.35 -21.89
C GLU A 57 4.86 -4.66 -22.17
N GLU A 58 5.88 -4.98 -21.37
CA GLU A 58 6.58 -6.26 -21.43
C GLU A 58 5.64 -7.45 -21.14
N GLU A 59 4.84 -7.38 -20.06
CA GLU A 59 3.87 -8.43 -19.72
C GLU A 59 2.84 -8.65 -20.83
N PHE A 60 2.32 -7.58 -21.45
CA PHE A 60 1.37 -7.70 -22.55
C PHE A 60 2.01 -8.21 -23.84
N ARG A 61 3.27 -7.87 -24.09
CA ARG A 61 4.04 -8.42 -25.21
C ARG A 61 4.22 -9.92 -25.06
N GLU A 62 4.63 -10.39 -23.89
CA GLU A 62 4.76 -11.82 -23.59
C GLU A 62 3.44 -12.56 -23.78
N ILE A 63 2.34 -12.01 -23.24
CA ILE A 63 0.99 -12.59 -23.42
C ILE A 63 0.61 -12.67 -24.90
N SER A 64 0.98 -11.66 -25.69
CA SER A 64 0.68 -11.61 -27.12
C SER A 64 1.46 -12.68 -27.89
N LEU A 65 2.74 -12.84 -27.58
CA LEU A 65 3.59 -13.91 -28.15
C LEU A 65 3.07 -15.31 -27.79
N LEU A 66 2.69 -15.52 -26.53
CA LEU A 66 2.08 -16.78 -26.10
C LEU A 66 0.79 -17.06 -26.87
N ARG A 67 -0.07 -16.05 -27.05
CA ARG A 67 -1.32 -16.21 -27.81
C ARG A 67 -1.05 -16.61 -29.27
N GLU A 68 -0.05 -15.99 -29.90
CA GLU A 68 0.38 -16.34 -31.26
C GLU A 68 0.93 -17.77 -31.34
N ASN A 69 1.59 -18.24 -30.28
CA ASN A 69 2.09 -19.61 -30.16
C ASN A 69 1.10 -20.60 -29.51
N ASN A 70 -0.22 -20.38 -29.66
CA ASN A 70 -1.27 -21.26 -29.10
C ASN A 70 -1.10 -21.54 -27.59
N TRP A 71 -0.64 -20.54 -26.84
CA TRP A 71 -0.35 -20.60 -25.40
C TRP A 71 0.74 -21.60 -25.00
N ILE A 72 1.60 -22.00 -25.95
CA ILE A 72 2.74 -22.88 -25.69
C ILE A 72 3.91 -22.02 -25.20
N GLN A 73 4.34 -22.28 -23.97
CA GLN A 73 5.49 -21.62 -23.37
C GLN A 73 6.77 -22.09 -24.08
N GLN A 74 7.56 -21.15 -24.62
CA GLN A 74 8.84 -21.49 -25.22
C GLN A 74 9.82 -21.86 -24.11
N THR A 75 10.15 -23.15 -23.98
CA THR A 75 11.26 -23.60 -23.14
C THR A 75 12.54 -23.13 -23.79
N SER A 76 13.13 -22.05 -23.29
CA SER A 76 14.51 -21.73 -23.65
C SER A 76 15.43 -22.84 -23.11
N PRO A 77 16.29 -23.46 -23.94
CA PRO A 77 17.26 -24.42 -23.45
C PRO A 77 18.40 -23.66 -22.75
N SER A 78 18.17 -23.21 -21.52
CA SER A 78 19.24 -22.90 -20.57
C SER A 78 19.25 -24.00 -19.52
N GLY A 79 20.34 -24.76 -19.50
CA GLY A 79 20.43 -26.11 -18.93
C GLY A 79 20.15 -26.25 -17.42
N ALA A 80 19.40 -27.31 -17.13
CA ALA A 80 19.61 -28.34 -16.11
C ALA A 80 20.18 -27.95 -14.72
N ALA A 81 19.31 -28.03 -13.72
CA ALA A 81 19.55 -28.84 -12.52
C ALA A 81 18.20 -29.31 -11.95
N ASP A 82 17.91 -30.59 -12.21
CA ASP A 82 16.77 -31.34 -11.70
C ASP A 82 16.82 -31.53 -10.19
N THR A 83 15.66 -31.62 -9.53
CA THR A 83 15.31 -32.85 -8.80
C THR A 83 13.82 -32.89 -8.47
N ASN A 84 13.14 -33.84 -9.12
CA ASN A 84 11.88 -34.40 -8.66
C ASN A 84 12.05 -34.92 -7.21
N SER A 85 11.17 -34.52 -6.30
CA SER A 85 10.92 -35.30 -5.08
C SER A 85 9.47 -35.76 -5.08
N ALA A 86 9.36 -37.08 -5.10
CA ALA A 86 8.14 -37.85 -5.24
C ALA A 86 7.13 -37.63 -4.11
N GLU A 87 5.88 -37.83 -4.53
CA GLU A 87 4.67 -38.08 -3.78
C GLU A 87 4.86 -39.00 -2.55
N VAL A 88 4.39 -38.54 -1.38
CA VAL A 88 4.03 -39.40 -0.24
C VAL A 88 2.55 -39.15 0.08
N LYS A 89 1.70 -40.10 -0.29
CA LYS A 89 0.29 -40.19 0.15
C LYS A 89 0.24 -40.60 1.61
N HIS A 90 -0.36 -39.79 2.49
CA HIS A 90 -1.04 -40.28 3.69
C HIS A 90 -2.23 -39.39 4.07
N GLY A 91 -3.43 -39.98 4.02
CA GLY A 91 -4.41 -39.89 5.12
C GLY A 91 -5.21 -38.60 5.31
N ARG A 92 -6.37 -38.54 4.64
CA ARG A 92 -7.64 -37.90 5.02
C ARG A 92 -7.83 -37.52 6.50
N ALA A 93 -8.18 -36.26 6.75
CA ALA A 93 -9.24 -35.88 7.70
C ALA A 93 -9.89 -34.57 7.25
N VAL A 94 -11.21 -34.53 7.32
CA VAL A 94 -12.12 -33.53 6.73
C VAL A 94 -12.92 -32.86 7.85
N CYS A 95 -13.10 -31.53 7.71
CA CYS A 95 -14.13 -30.63 8.31
C CYS A 95 -14.08 -30.31 9.81
N PRO A 96 -14.79 -29.25 10.32
CA PRO A 96 -15.51 -28.12 9.67
C PRO A 96 -15.24 -26.73 10.35
N PRO A 97 -15.89 -25.62 9.88
CA PRO A 97 -15.89 -24.30 10.56
C PRO A 97 -17.09 -24.12 11.51
N VAL A 98 -16.92 -23.41 12.63
CA VAL A 98 -18.04 -22.92 13.47
C VAL A 98 -17.76 -21.50 13.98
N ALA A 99 -18.84 -20.73 14.01
CA ALA A 99 -18.94 -19.30 14.24
C ALA A 99 -19.16 -18.90 15.71
N ASN A 100 -19.00 -17.58 15.93
CA ASN A 100 -19.70 -16.71 16.88
C ASN A 100 -19.37 -16.74 18.37
N GLY A 101 -19.02 -15.54 18.86
CA GLY A 101 -19.57 -14.94 20.07
C GLY A 101 -18.84 -15.25 21.37
N GLU A 102 -18.21 -14.25 21.98
CA GLU A 102 -18.70 -13.67 23.24
C GLU A 102 -17.81 -12.52 23.72
N ARG A 103 -18.46 -11.36 23.84
CA ARG A 103 -18.08 -10.21 24.65
C ARG A 103 -17.85 -10.65 26.09
N LEU A 104 -16.82 -10.14 26.77
CA LEU A 104 -16.81 -9.84 28.22
C LEU A 104 -15.48 -9.16 28.60
N SER A 105 -15.55 -7.85 28.90
CA SER A 105 -14.63 -7.22 29.85
C SER A 105 -14.87 -7.81 31.25
N PRO A 106 -13.86 -7.82 32.14
CA PRO A 106 -13.84 -6.79 33.18
C PRO A 106 -12.42 -6.33 33.61
N GLU A 107 -12.28 -5.03 33.90
CA GLU A 107 -11.31 -4.46 34.89
C GLU A 107 -11.92 -4.64 36.31
N PRO A 108 -11.22 -4.50 37.47
CA PRO A 108 -10.01 -3.68 37.77
C PRO A 108 -9.01 -4.36 38.78
N HIS A 109 -8.22 -3.55 39.51
CA HIS A 109 -7.40 -3.77 40.75
C HIS A 109 -5.87 -3.53 40.50
N SER A 110 -5.35 -2.31 40.57
CA SER A 110 -4.93 -1.52 41.76
C SER A 110 -3.70 -2.06 42.54
N THR A 111 -2.58 -1.30 42.51
CA THR A 111 -1.70 -0.84 43.63
C THR A 111 -0.49 -0.12 43.02
N GLN A 112 -0.53 1.21 42.87
CA GLN A 112 0.08 2.23 43.75
C GLN A 112 1.61 2.19 43.90
N SER A 113 2.28 3.23 43.38
CA SER A 113 3.15 4.05 44.22
C SER A 113 3.24 5.49 43.72
N SER A 114 3.15 6.42 44.67
CA SER A 114 2.92 7.87 44.56
C SER A 114 4.20 8.67 44.78
N ALA A 115 4.27 9.89 44.22
CA ALA A 115 4.49 11.17 44.94
C ALA A 115 4.52 12.34 43.91
N THR A 116 3.54 13.28 43.80
CA THR A 116 3.30 14.55 44.56
C THR A 116 4.53 15.48 44.67
N ILE A 117 4.52 16.77 44.26
CA ILE A 117 3.79 17.95 44.82
C ILE A 117 3.83 19.17 43.81
N PRO A 118 2.95 20.18 43.95
CA PRO A 118 2.56 21.16 42.92
C PRO A 118 2.94 22.65 43.18
N THR A 119 2.46 23.52 42.28
CA THR A 119 1.99 24.93 42.49
C THR A 119 2.95 26.06 42.07
N ARG A 120 2.47 26.99 41.21
CA ARG A 120 2.25 28.42 41.55
C ARG A 120 1.58 29.22 40.43
N ARG A 121 0.35 29.66 40.69
CA ARG A 121 -0.32 30.79 40.04
C ARG A 121 0.43 32.10 40.33
N GLU A 122 0.55 32.98 39.35
CA GLU A 122 0.45 34.43 39.60
C GLU A 122 -0.49 35.09 38.57
N LYS A 123 -1.17 36.12 39.07
CA LYS A 123 -2.30 36.87 38.52
C LYS A 123 -2.00 38.34 38.79
N LYS A 124 -1.97 39.20 37.76
CA LYS A 124 -2.31 40.65 37.78
C LYS A 124 -2.42 41.10 36.31
N LEU A 125 -3.58 41.50 35.78
CA LEU A 125 -4.32 42.77 35.98
C LEU A 125 -3.51 44.01 35.57
N VAL A 126 -3.82 44.59 34.40
CA VAL A 126 -4.01 46.04 34.13
C VAL A 126 -4.29 46.24 32.63
N LYS A 127 -5.47 46.73 32.27
CA LYS A 127 -5.61 47.88 31.35
C LYS A 127 -7.02 48.45 31.42
N THR A 128 -7.10 49.68 31.92
CA THR A 128 -8.25 50.57 31.95
C THR A 128 -8.27 51.51 30.74
N ARG A 129 -9.47 52.01 30.43
CA ARG A 129 -9.88 53.17 29.60
C ARG A 129 -9.93 53.00 28.08
N LYS A 130 -11.15 53.15 27.53
CA LYS A 130 -11.60 54.43 26.99
C LYS A 130 -13.10 54.61 27.23
#